data_AF-A0A2M8DKD4-F1
#
_entry.id   AF-A0A2M8DKD4-F1
#
_cell.length_a   1.000
_cell.length_b   1.000
_cell.length_c   1.000
_cell.angle_alpha   90.00
_cell.angle_beta   90.00
_cell.angle_gamma   90.00
#
_symmetry.space_group_name_H-M   'P 1'
#
loop_
_entity.id
_entity.type
_entity.pdbx_description
1 polymer ?
#
loop_
_entity_poly.entity_id
_entity_poly.type
_entity_poly.pdbx_seq_one_letter_code
_entity_poly.pdbx_strand_id
1 'polypeptide(L)'
;MRPLKTFMVFTGTGPILVVTRLNDMEEEVARLHMESKGIRKYIAYEVPYTTAETRYGTRLHKAVDRLASDDDIRVFDVDGHHAFMIFDFTEMGEPVYVDAKLSELLA
;
A
#
# COMPACT_ATOMS: atom_id res chain seq x y z
N MET A 1 -7.55 -3.68 -18.13
CA MET A 1 -6.57 -3.36 -17.09
C MET A 1 -7.03 -2.13 -16.34
N ARG A 2 -7.22 -2.26 -15.03
CA ARG A 2 -7.47 -1.13 -14.13
C ARG A 2 -6.24 -0.20 -14.08
N PRO A 3 -6.39 1.12 -13.82
CA PRO A 3 -5.25 2.04 -13.71
C PRO A 3 -4.30 1.65 -12.56
N LEU A 4 -3.05 2.09 -12.62
CA LEU A 4 -2.11 1.93 -11.51
C LEU A 4 -2.45 2.91 -10.39
N LYS A 5 -2.40 2.43 -9.16
CA LYS A 5 -2.52 3.23 -7.94
C LYS A 5 -1.37 2.94 -7.00
N THR A 6 -1.05 3.93 -6.18
CA THR A 6 -0.04 3.82 -5.13
C THR A 6 -0.65 4.18 -3.79
N PHE A 7 -0.28 3.43 -2.76
CA PHE A 7 -0.78 3.66 -1.40
C PHE A 7 0.37 3.70 -0.41
N MET A 8 0.30 4.66 0.52
CA MET A 8 1.05 4.62 1.77
C MET A 8 0.21 3.87 2.80
N VAL A 9 0.73 2.75 3.27
CA VAL A 9 0.03 1.85 4.20
C VAL A 9 0.75 1.85 5.54
N PHE A 10 0.14 2.45 6.55
CA PHE A 10 0.61 2.43 7.93
C PHE A 10 0.28 1.09 8.56
N THR A 11 1.34 0.34 8.88
CA THR A 11 1.26 -0.95 9.59
C THR A 11 1.72 -0.79 11.03
N GLY A 12 1.65 -1.87 11.83
CA GLY A 12 2.11 -1.85 13.22
C GLY A 12 3.61 -1.57 13.42
N THR A 13 4.45 -1.80 12.41
CA THR A 13 5.91 -1.57 12.49
C THR A 13 6.37 -0.32 11.73
N GLY A 14 5.47 0.35 11.02
CA GLY A 14 5.76 1.53 10.22
C GLY A 14 5.03 1.54 8.88
N PRO A 15 5.11 2.64 8.13
CA PRO A 15 4.49 2.73 6.83
C PRO A 15 5.30 1.99 5.77
N ILE A 16 4.60 1.48 4.77
CA ILE A 16 5.17 0.91 3.55
C ILE A 16 4.49 1.56 2.35
N LEU A 17 5.16 1.54 1.20
CA LEU A 17 4.59 2.00 -0.05
C LEU A 17 4.31 0.83 -0.98
N VAL A 18 3.08 0.79 -1.49
CA VAL A 18 2.62 -0.27 -2.39
C VAL A 18 2.13 0.30 -3.71
N VAL A 19 2.26 -0.49 -4.77
CA VAL A 19 1.65 -0.25 -6.08
C VAL A 19 0.73 -1.42 -6.42
N THR A 20 -0.43 -1.11 -6.98
CA THR A 20 -1.46 -2.09 -7.35
C THR A 20 -2.36 -1.55 -8.46
N ARG A 21 -3.25 -2.39 -8.99
CA ARG A 21 -4.36 -1.97 -9.87
C ARG A 21 -5.72 -2.03 -9.18
N LEU A 22 -5.76 -2.37 -7.89
CA LEU A 22 -6.96 -2.29 -7.08
C LEU A 22 -7.42 -0.82 -6.97
N ASN A 23 -8.72 -0.63 -6.79
CA ASN A 23 -9.32 0.67 -6.55
C ASN A 23 -8.99 1.16 -5.14
N ASP A 24 -8.94 0.25 -4.17
CA ASP A 24 -8.61 0.57 -2.79
C ASP A 24 -8.04 -0.63 -1.99
N MET A 25 -7.43 -0.32 -0.85
CA MET A 25 -6.87 -1.28 0.11
C MET A 25 -7.92 -1.90 1.05
N GLU A 26 -9.21 -1.49 1.00
CA GLU A 26 -10.30 -2.22 1.68
C GLU A 26 -10.83 -3.43 0.89
N GLU A 27 -10.52 -3.54 -0.40
CA GLU A 27 -10.95 -4.65 -1.26
C GLU A 27 -10.52 -6.00 -0.66
N GLU A 28 -11.38 -7.02 -0.79
CA GLU A 28 -11.14 -8.35 -0.20
C GLU A 28 -9.77 -8.94 -0.63
N VAL A 29 -9.42 -8.79 -1.90
CA VAL A 29 -8.13 -9.21 -2.45
C VAL A 29 -6.95 -8.52 -1.73
N ALA A 30 -7.06 -7.21 -1.46
CA ALA A 30 -6.03 -6.48 -0.71
C ALA A 30 -5.92 -7.00 0.71
N ARG A 31 -7.05 -7.21 1.38
CA ARG A 31 -7.09 -7.73 2.75
C ARG A 31 -6.43 -9.09 2.85
N LEU A 32 -6.78 -10.03 1.97
CA LEU A 32 -6.17 -11.36 1.92
C LEU A 32 -4.67 -11.31 1.62
N HIS A 33 -4.24 -10.43 0.71
CA HIS A 33 -2.83 -10.23 0.41
C HIS A 33 -2.05 -9.73 1.63
N MET A 34 -2.58 -8.71 2.33
CA MET A 34 -1.94 -8.13 3.51
C MET A 34 -1.95 -9.11 4.69
N GLU A 35 -3.03 -9.85 4.87
CA GLU A 35 -3.16 -10.91 5.89
C GLU A 35 -2.16 -12.05 5.67
N SER A 36 -1.90 -12.45 4.42
CA SER A 36 -0.87 -13.45 4.09
C SER A 36 0.54 -13.02 4.54
N LYS A 37 0.76 -11.72 4.78
CA LYS A 37 1.99 -11.13 5.31
C LYS A 37 1.92 -10.85 6.81
N GLY A 38 0.85 -11.28 7.49
CA GLY A 38 0.60 -11.02 8.91
C GLY A 38 0.05 -9.62 9.21
N ILE A 39 -0.25 -8.81 8.20
CA ILE A 39 -0.74 -7.44 8.37
C ILE A 39 -2.27 -7.45 8.31
N ARG A 40 -2.90 -7.61 9.47
CA ARG A 40 -4.37 -7.70 9.59
C ARG A 40 -5.04 -6.38 9.95
N LYS A 41 -4.27 -5.39 10.42
CA LYS A 41 -4.75 -4.05 10.79
C LYS A 41 -3.82 -3.00 10.20
N TYR A 42 -4.38 -2.04 9.48
CA TYR A 42 -3.62 -0.98 8.83
C TYR A 42 -4.49 0.22 8.48
N ILE A 43 -3.83 1.35 8.20
CA ILE A 43 -4.44 2.54 7.61
C ILE A 43 -3.79 2.75 6.25
N ALA A 44 -4.58 2.90 5.19
CA ALA A 44 -4.06 3.15 3.85
C ALA A 44 -4.49 4.53 3.37
N TYR A 45 -3.57 5.23 2.72
CA TYR A 45 -3.83 6.48 2.04
C TYR A 45 -3.39 6.34 0.60
N GLU A 46 -4.27 6.65 -0.36
CA GLU A 46 -3.83 6.80 -1.75
C GLU A 46 -2.85 7.97 -1.83
N VAL A 47 -1.71 7.74 -2.48
CA VAL A 47 -0.73 8.79 -2.81
C VAL A 47 -0.64 8.92 -4.32
N PRO A 48 -0.41 10.13 -4.89
CA PRO A 48 -0.46 10.31 -6.32
C PRO A 48 0.62 9.50 -7.04
N TYR A 49 0.21 8.63 -7.97
CA TYR A 49 1.12 7.76 -8.72
C TYR A 49 2.24 8.55 -9.42
N THR A 50 1.90 9.67 -10.06
CA THR A 50 2.85 10.54 -10.76
C THR A 50 3.92 11.12 -9.83
N THR A 51 3.53 11.41 -8.59
CA THR A 51 4.44 11.91 -7.56
C THR A 51 5.35 10.79 -7.05
N ALA A 52 4.78 9.60 -6.80
CA ALA A 52 5.57 8.41 -6.46
C ALA A 52 6.57 8.05 -7.58
N GLU A 53 6.16 8.12 -8.84
CA GLU A 53 7.01 7.87 -10.00
C GLU A 53 8.17 8.85 -10.08
N THR A 54 7.91 10.14 -9.86
CA THR A 54 8.94 11.18 -9.84
C THR A 54 9.95 10.96 -8.72
N ARG A 55 9.49 10.54 -7.53
CA ARG A 55 10.32 10.38 -6.32
C ARG A 55 11.10 9.05 -6.29
N TYR A 56 10.54 7.96 -6.83
CA TYR A 56 11.10 6.61 -6.74
C TYR A 56 11.64 6.04 -8.05
N GLY A 57 11.22 6.57 -9.20
CA GLY A 57 11.68 6.18 -10.54
C GLY A 57 11.76 4.67 -10.73
N THR A 58 12.97 4.18 -11.01
CA THR A 58 13.26 2.77 -11.29
C THR A 58 12.77 1.80 -10.22
N ARG A 59 12.71 2.22 -8.94
CA ARG A 59 12.23 1.36 -7.86
C ARG A 59 10.73 1.07 -8.00
N LEU A 60 9.94 2.08 -8.35
CA LEU A 60 8.52 1.93 -8.66
C LEU A 60 8.34 1.11 -9.95
N HIS A 61 9.08 1.42 -11.02
CA HIS A 61 8.97 0.69 -12.29
C HIS A 61 9.24 -0.81 -12.14
N LYS A 62 10.30 -1.20 -11.41
CA LYS A 62 10.57 -2.62 -11.11
C LYS A 62 9.44 -3.30 -10.33
N ALA A 63 8.70 -2.57 -9.51
CA ALA A 63 7.54 -3.11 -8.80
C ALA A 63 6.34 -3.24 -9.74
N VAL A 64 6.10 -2.25 -10.60
CA VAL A 64 5.06 -2.27 -11.63
C VAL A 64 5.26 -3.43 -12.61
N ASP A 65 6.49 -3.66 -13.08
CA ASP A 65 6.83 -4.75 -14.01
C ASP A 65 6.58 -6.14 -13.40
N ARG A 66 6.51 -6.23 -12.07
CA ARG A 66 6.26 -7.48 -11.34
C ARG A 66 4.80 -7.69 -11.00
N LEU A 67 3.90 -6.77 -11.36
CA LEU A 67 2.46 -7.00 -11.21
C LEU A 67 2.02 -8.09 -12.18
N ALA A 68 1.66 -9.26 -11.66
CA ALA A 68 1.30 -10.42 -12.45
C ALA A 68 -0.15 -10.38 -12.97
N SER A 69 -1.03 -9.64 -12.28
CA SER A 69 -2.45 -9.50 -12.62
C SER A 69 -3.02 -8.18 -12.10
N ASP A 70 -4.28 -7.87 -12.45
CA ASP A 70 -5.01 -6.71 -11.92
C ASP A 70 -5.29 -6.79 -10.40
N ASP A 71 -5.14 -7.98 -9.83
CA ASP A 71 -5.37 -8.28 -8.40
C ASP A 71 -4.06 -8.31 -7.58
N ASP A 72 -2.92 -8.03 -8.21
CA ASP A 72 -1.61 -8.09 -7.57
C ASP A 72 -1.26 -6.80 -6.80
N ILE A 73 -0.47 -6.96 -5.74
CA ILE A 73 0.05 -5.86 -4.92
C ILE A 73 1.56 -6.05 -4.79
N ARG A 74 2.30 -4.96 -4.98
CA ARG A 74 3.76 -4.95 -4.85
C ARG A 74 4.19 -3.85 -3.91
N VAL A 75 4.90 -4.24 -2.85
CA VAL A 75 5.61 -3.31 -1.97
C VAL A 75 6.84 -2.82 -2.71
N PHE A 76 6.97 -1.51 -2.88
CA PHE A 76 8.16 -0.91 -3.47
C PHE A 76 9.00 -0.16 -2.45
N ASP A 77 8.46 0.30 -1.31
CA ASP A 77 9.28 0.75 -0.18
C ASP A 77 8.88 0.16 1.17
N VAL A 78 9.89 -0.26 1.93
CA VAL A 78 9.81 -0.86 3.27
C VAL A 78 10.59 -0.05 4.32
N ASP A 79 11.38 0.95 3.90
CA ASP A 79 11.98 1.89 4.83
C ASP A 79 10.89 2.88 5.26
N GLY A 80 10.24 2.57 6.38
CA GLY A 80 9.11 3.34 6.85
C GLY A 80 9.44 4.77 7.23
N HIS A 81 10.68 5.08 7.62
CA HIS A 81 11.07 6.46 7.88
C HIS A 81 11.12 7.24 6.57
N HIS A 82 11.80 6.70 5.56
CA HIS A 82 11.88 7.31 4.24
C HIS A 82 10.50 7.44 3.58
N ALA A 83 9.73 6.34 3.57
CA ALA A 83 8.41 6.29 2.96
C ALA A 83 7.43 7.33 3.56
N PHE A 84 7.49 7.52 4.88
CA PHE A 84 6.63 8.49 5.57
C PHE A 84 7.02 9.94 5.26
N MET A 85 8.31 10.24 5.27
CA MET A 85 8.81 11.62 5.15
C MET A 85 8.76 12.17 3.72
N ILE A 86 8.61 11.30 2.73
CA ILE A 86 8.71 11.70 1.32
C ILE A 86 7.38 12.24 0.75
N PHE A 87 6.26 12.11 1.46
CA PHE A 87 4.95 12.64 1.05
C PHE A 87 4.41 13.60 2.10
N ASP A 88 3.91 14.75 1.64
CA ASP A 88 3.20 15.69 2.51
C ASP A 88 1.77 15.19 2.75
N PHE A 89 1.24 15.41 3.95
CA PHE A 89 -0.14 15.02 4.27
C PHE A 89 -1.18 15.66 3.35
N THR A 90 -0.89 16.83 2.78
CA THR A 90 -1.78 17.52 1.83
C THR A 90 -1.84 16.84 0.46
N GLU A 91 -0.88 15.97 0.15
CA GLU A 91 -0.85 15.19 -1.09
C GLU A 91 -1.60 13.85 -0.95
N MET A 92 -1.88 13.43 0.29
CA MET A 92 -2.49 12.15 0.59
C MET A 92 -4.02 12.25 0.48
N GLY A 93 -4.64 11.20 -0.05
CA GLY A 93 -6.10 11.08 -0.14
C GLY A 93 -6.77 10.84 1.22
N GLU A 94 -8.05 10.50 1.21
CA GLU A 94 -8.75 10.09 2.43
C GLU A 94 -8.23 8.74 2.96
N PRO A 95 -8.16 8.55 4.29
CA PRO A 95 -7.73 7.29 4.88
C PRO A 95 -8.79 6.20 4.73
N VAL A 96 -8.29 4.99 4.52
CA VAL A 96 -9.04 3.75 4.61
C VAL A 96 -8.55 2.99 5.83
N TYR A 97 -9.49 2.55 6.65
CA TYR A 97 -9.22 1.86 7.91
C TYR A 97 -9.58 0.38 7.79
N VAL A 98 -8.58 -0.48 7.92
CA VAL A 98 -8.79 -1.93 7.97
C VAL A 98 -8.42 -2.43 9.35
N ASP A 99 -9.38 -3.05 10.02
CA ASP A 99 -9.19 -3.63 11.34
C ASP A 99 -9.02 -5.15 11.29
N ALA A 100 -8.15 -5.65 12.17
CA ALA A 100 -8.07 -7.06 12.49
C ALA A 100 -9.27 -7.46 13.35
N LYS A 101 -9.79 -8.68 13.19
CA LYS A 101 -10.79 -9.17 14.15
C LYS A 101 -10.11 -9.48 15.47
N LEU A 102 -10.67 -8.98 16.57
CA LEU A 102 -10.12 -9.22 17.91
C LEU A 102 -9.95 -10.71 18.23
N SER A 103 -10.87 -11.56 17.73
CA SER A 103 -10.79 -13.02 17.87
C SER A 103 -9.53 -13.64 17.25
N GLU A 104 -8.95 -13.00 16.22
CA GLU A 104 -7.75 -13.48 15.50
C GLU A 104 -6.45 -12.96 16.13
N LEU A 105 -6.54 -12.09 17.14
CA LEU A 105 -5.38 -11.53 17.87
C LEU A 105 -5.15 -12.21 19.22
N LEU A 106 -6.17 -12.90 19.75
CA LEU A 106 -6.16 -13.54 21.07
C LEU A 106 -6.12 -15.07 21.00
N ALA A 107 -6.07 -15.63 19.79
CA ALA A 107 -5.92 -17.06 19.52
C ALA A 107 -4.44 -17.40 19.26
#